data_AF-A0A522INA2-F1
#
_entry.id   AF-A0A522INA2-F1
#
_cell.length_a   1.000
_cell.length_b   1.000
_cell.length_c   1.000
_cell.angle_alpha   90.00
_cell.angle_beta   90.00
_cell.angle_gamma   90.00
#
_symmetry.space_group_name_H-M   'P 1'
#
loop_
_entity.id
_entity.type
_entity.pdbx_description
1 polymer ?
#
loop_
_entity_poly.entity_id
_entity_poly.type
_entity_poly.pdbx_seq_one_letter_code
_entity_poly.pdbx_strand_id
1 'polypeptide(L)'
;MGIFCRAALLLIAASFLLLQPVHARQETLIRMQVGEVRVLAIPDVARVAVGDGHVLNAVTTEEKEVIVFARHEGASAVHVWSADGQTHRYQVEVAPEGARRIQQELRRVLERVPNARVSEVGDKLLVEGDELSDGDRERVTALSKRYPQLLDFTSPVGWDHMVLLDVQVLEVPRAQLREWGVRWGRETNGGLNAGLAWDAGSRRLSDRPGDTVIPVPYPAATVAGYFGVNAFLSAQW
;
A
#
# COMPACT_ATOMS: atom_id res chain seq x y z
N MET A 1 -35.08 -74.46 0.08
CA MET A 1 -35.30 -73.26 0.91
C MET A 1 -34.57 -73.46 2.24
N GLY A 2 -33.53 -72.70 2.60
CA GLY A 2 -33.16 -72.60 4.04
C GLY A 2 -31.68 -72.56 4.48
N ILE A 3 -30.67 -72.92 3.67
CA ILE A 3 -29.29 -73.07 4.21
C ILE A 3 -28.28 -72.07 3.61
N PHE A 4 -28.37 -71.74 2.31
CA PHE A 4 -27.40 -70.85 1.66
C PHE A 4 -27.54 -69.35 2.02
N CYS A 5 -28.68 -68.92 2.56
CA CYS A 5 -28.91 -67.51 2.90
C CYS A 5 -28.34 -67.11 4.28
N ARG A 6 -28.08 -68.08 5.18
CA ARG A 6 -27.55 -67.78 6.53
C ARG A 6 -26.02 -67.64 6.55
N ALA A 7 -25.30 -68.31 5.65
CA ALA A 7 -23.84 -68.26 5.59
C ALA A 7 -23.31 -66.95 4.99
N ALA A 8 -24.00 -66.37 4.01
CA ALA A 8 -23.60 -65.10 3.40
C ALA A 8 -23.79 -63.88 4.33
N LEU A 9 -24.77 -63.94 5.24
CA LEU A 9 -25.02 -62.85 6.19
C LEU A 9 -23.99 -62.80 7.33
N LEU A 10 -23.39 -63.95 7.70
CA LEU A 10 -22.40 -64.03 8.77
C LEU A 10 -21.00 -63.55 8.33
N LEU A 11 -20.67 -63.65 7.04
CA LEU A 11 -19.38 -63.19 6.50
C LEU A 11 -19.31 -61.67 6.31
N ILE A 12 -20.44 -61.00 6.03
CA ILE A 12 -20.48 -59.53 5.92
C ILE A 12 -20.43 -58.88 7.32
N ALA A 13 -20.97 -59.54 8.36
CA ALA A 13 -20.87 -59.08 9.74
C ALA A 13 -19.46 -59.22 10.34
N ALA A 14 -18.65 -60.19 9.86
CA ALA A 14 -17.29 -60.40 10.35
C ALA A 14 -16.26 -59.41 9.75
N SER A 15 -16.55 -58.80 8.59
CA SER A 15 -15.64 -57.84 7.94
C SER A 15 -15.77 -56.41 8.49
N PHE A 16 -16.79 -56.11 9.30
CA PHE A 16 -16.99 -54.78 9.89
C PHE A 16 -16.31 -54.61 11.26
N LEU A 17 -15.68 -55.67 11.80
CA LEU A 17 -15.09 -55.67 13.14
C LEU A 17 -13.62 -55.18 13.22
N LEU A 18 -13.03 -54.74 12.11
CA LEU A 18 -11.62 -54.33 12.04
C LEU A 18 -11.40 -52.84 11.74
N LEU A 19 -12.45 -52.00 11.69
CA LEU A 19 -12.27 -50.56 11.77
C LEU A 19 -12.21 -50.13 13.25
N GLN A 20 -11.11 -50.48 13.91
CA GLN A 20 -10.74 -49.78 15.13
C GLN A 20 -10.48 -48.31 14.76
N PRO A 21 -11.17 -47.33 15.34
CA PRO A 21 -10.79 -45.94 15.16
C PRO A 21 -9.38 -45.78 15.75
N VAL A 22 -8.41 -45.50 14.88
CA VAL A 22 -7.11 -45.00 15.31
C VAL A 22 -7.40 -43.71 16.07
N HIS A 23 -7.40 -43.80 17.40
CA HIS A 23 -7.48 -42.62 18.24
C HIS A 23 -6.16 -41.87 18.01
N ALA A 24 -6.22 -40.86 17.16
CA ALA A 24 -5.16 -39.88 17.06
C ALA A 24 -4.99 -39.26 18.45
N ARG A 25 -3.96 -39.70 19.16
CA ARG A 25 -3.65 -39.23 20.51
C ARG A 25 -3.26 -37.76 20.35
N GLN A 26 -4.14 -36.85 20.76
CA GLN A 26 -3.91 -35.41 20.65
C GLN A 26 -2.64 -35.04 21.43
N GLU A 27 -1.63 -34.58 20.70
CA GLU A 27 -0.47 -33.90 21.27
C GLU A 27 -0.86 -32.45 21.51
N THR A 28 -0.83 -32.02 22.77
CA THR A 28 -1.18 -30.64 23.13
C THR A 28 0.07 -29.78 23.02
N LEU A 29 0.01 -28.73 22.19
CA LEU A 29 1.09 -27.75 22.08
C LEU A 29 1.03 -26.74 23.23
N ILE A 30 2.15 -26.56 23.92
CA ILE A 30 2.34 -25.56 24.97
C ILE A 30 3.45 -24.62 24.52
N ARG A 31 3.16 -23.32 24.50
CA ARG A 31 4.17 -22.29 24.23
C ARG A 31 4.57 -21.61 25.52
N MET A 32 5.87 -21.56 25.78
CA MET A 32 6.50 -20.97 26.96
C MET A 32 7.62 -20.00 26.54
N GLN A 33 8.12 -19.19 27.47
CA GLN A 33 9.35 -18.42 27.30
C GLN A 33 10.42 -18.86 28.30
N VAL A 34 11.69 -18.63 27.99
CA VAL A 34 12.78 -18.87 28.94
C VAL A 34 12.49 -18.18 30.28
N GLY A 35 12.58 -18.93 31.38
CA GLY A 35 12.25 -18.47 32.72
C GLY A 35 10.77 -18.60 33.11
N GLU A 36 9.88 -18.98 32.18
CA GLU A 36 8.46 -19.21 32.47
C GLU A 36 8.25 -20.53 33.22
N VAL A 37 7.29 -20.52 34.15
CA VAL A 37 6.86 -21.70 34.91
C VAL A 37 5.40 -21.98 34.58
N ARG A 38 5.08 -23.24 34.25
CA ARG A 38 3.73 -23.65 33.92
C ARG A 38 3.32 -24.89 34.71
N VAL A 39 2.17 -24.79 35.37
CA VAL A 39 1.56 -25.90 36.10
C VAL A 39 0.63 -26.66 35.16
N LEU A 40 0.82 -27.97 35.06
CA LEU A 40 -0.07 -28.90 34.39
C LEU A 40 -0.87 -29.62 35.47
N ALA A 41 -2.13 -29.24 35.60
CA ALA A 41 -3.08 -29.86 36.51
C ALA A 41 -3.51 -31.23 35.96
N ILE A 42 -2.74 -32.26 36.29
CA ILE A 42 -3.01 -33.65 35.92
C ILE A 42 -3.17 -34.41 37.24
N PRO A 43 -4.33 -35.02 37.52
CA PRO A 43 -4.49 -35.78 38.75
C PRO A 43 -3.67 -37.08 38.70
N ASP A 44 -3.28 -37.56 39.88
CA ASP A 44 -2.70 -38.90 40.07
C ASP A 44 -1.48 -39.19 39.21
N VAL A 45 -0.57 -38.23 39.04
CA VAL A 45 0.68 -38.42 38.29
C VAL A 45 1.53 -39.50 38.94
N ALA A 46 1.86 -40.53 38.16
CA ALA A 46 2.73 -41.63 38.55
C ALA A 46 4.16 -41.45 38.01
N ARG A 47 4.31 -40.84 36.82
CA ARG A 47 5.62 -40.63 36.19
C ARG A 47 5.58 -39.43 35.26
N VAL A 48 6.71 -38.72 35.17
CA VAL A 48 6.96 -37.68 34.18
C VAL A 48 8.27 -38.00 33.45
N ALA A 49 8.30 -37.77 32.14
CA ALA A 49 9.50 -37.78 31.33
C ALA A 49 9.57 -36.51 30.49
N VAL A 50 10.77 -35.95 30.38
CA VAL A 50 11.09 -34.81 29.53
C VAL A 50 12.02 -35.28 28.43
N GLY A 51 11.80 -34.83 27.20
CA GLY A 51 12.64 -35.15 26.05
C GLY A 51 14.05 -34.57 26.20
N ASP A 52 14.17 -33.25 26.04
CA ASP A 52 15.41 -32.51 26.29
C ASP A 52 15.35 -31.73 27.62
N GLY A 53 16.18 -32.17 28.57
CA GLY A 53 16.33 -31.58 29.91
C GLY A 53 17.07 -30.24 29.96
N HIS A 54 17.72 -29.84 28.86
CA HIS A 54 18.35 -28.53 28.72
C HIS A 54 17.30 -27.48 28.38
N VAL A 55 16.32 -27.81 27.52
CA VAL A 55 15.23 -26.91 27.12
C VAL A 55 14.20 -26.78 28.25
N LEU A 56 13.82 -27.90 28.87
CA LEU A 56 12.78 -27.97 29.89
C LEU A 56 13.23 -28.75 31.12
N ASN A 57 12.66 -28.41 32.26
CA ASN A 57 12.69 -29.28 33.44
C ASN A 57 11.25 -29.50 33.93
N ALA A 58 10.92 -30.67 34.45
CA ALA A 58 9.60 -30.95 35.01
C ALA A 58 9.73 -31.63 36.37
N VAL A 59 8.96 -31.16 37.34
CA VAL A 59 8.92 -31.73 38.70
C VAL A 59 7.48 -32.03 39.08
N THR A 60 7.28 -33.06 39.87
CA THR A 60 5.97 -33.41 40.44
C THR A 60 5.84 -32.85 41.85
N THR A 61 4.69 -32.26 42.18
CA THR A 61 4.39 -31.76 43.52
C THR A 61 3.76 -32.84 44.42
N GLU A 62 3.63 -32.55 45.71
CA GLU A 62 2.90 -33.41 46.66
C GLU A 62 1.41 -33.52 46.31
N GLU A 63 0.86 -32.46 45.69
CA GLU A 63 -0.52 -32.37 45.19
C GLU A 63 -0.70 -33.12 43.85
N LYS A 64 0.31 -33.88 43.41
CA LYS A 64 0.34 -34.68 42.18
C LYS A 64 0.24 -33.86 40.89
N GLU A 65 0.54 -32.56 40.94
CA GLU A 65 0.62 -31.72 39.74
C GLU A 65 2.02 -31.80 39.12
N VAL A 66 2.13 -31.46 37.83
CA VAL A 66 3.43 -31.34 37.14
C VAL A 66 3.75 -29.88 36.91
N ILE A 67 4.85 -29.40 37.48
CA ILE A 67 5.38 -28.06 37.22
C ILE A 67 6.47 -28.18 36.16
N VAL A 68 6.28 -27.50 35.04
CA VAL A 68 7.24 -27.41 33.93
C VAL A 68 7.95 -26.06 33.99
N PHE A 69 9.27 -26.08 33.94
CA PHE A 69 10.15 -24.91 33.90
C PHE A 69 10.81 -24.82 32.53
N ALA A 70 10.65 -23.68 31.87
CA ALA A 70 11.36 -23.39 30.63
C ALA A 70 12.75 -22.82 30.92
N ARG A 71 13.80 -23.49 30.43
CA ARG A 71 15.21 -23.17 30.75
C ARG A 71 15.95 -22.56 29.58
N HIS A 72 15.84 -23.15 28.40
CA HIS A 72 16.49 -22.69 27.18
C HIS A 72 15.52 -22.66 26.02
N GLU A 73 15.81 -21.82 25.04
CA GLU A 73 15.07 -21.77 23.78
C GLU A 73 15.18 -23.11 23.04
N GLY A 74 14.07 -23.54 22.44
CA GLY A 74 14.00 -24.77 21.67
C GLY A 74 12.65 -25.46 21.76
N ALA A 75 12.59 -26.70 21.28
CA ALA A 75 11.41 -27.55 21.38
C ALA A 75 11.76 -28.82 22.17
N SER A 76 10.84 -29.26 23.03
CA SER A 76 10.98 -30.49 23.80
C SER A 76 9.59 -31.05 24.12
N ALA A 77 9.54 -32.32 24.50
CA ALA A 77 8.29 -33.01 24.80
C ALA A 77 8.19 -33.34 26.29
N VAL A 78 6.98 -33.31 26.82
CA VAL A 78 6.67 -33.78 28.18
C VAL A 78 5.65 -34.90 28.10
N HIS A 79 5.99 -36.05 28.65
CA HIS A 79 5.12 -37.20 28.78
C HIS A 79 4.78 -37.42 30.25
N VAL A 80 3.49 -37.46 30.56
CA VAL A 80 2.99 -37.67 31.92
C VAL A 80 2.13 -38.93 31.92
N TRP A 81 2.45 -39.88 32.79
CA TRP A 81 1.65 -41.07 33.03
C TRP A 81 0.92 -40.91 34.36
N SER A 82 -0.39 -41.12 34.33
CA SER A 82 -1.24 -41.14 35.52
C SER A 82 -1.38 -42.57 36.05
N ALA A 83 -1.68 -42.69 37.35
CA ALA A 83 -1.81 -43.97 38.04
C ALA A 83 -3.00 -44.80 37.54
N ASP A 84 -3.99 -44.15 36.92
CA ASP A 84 -5.13 -44.76 36.25
C ASP A 84 -4.79 -45.38 34.86
N GLY A 85 -3.55 -45.26 34.42
CA GLY A 85 -3.07 -45.76 33.12
C GLY A 85 -3.18 -44.76 31.98
N GLN A 86 -3.71 -43.55 32.20
CA GLN A 86 -3.74 -42.51 31.18
C GLN A 86 -2.33 -41.97 30.88
N THR A 87 -2.13 -41.51 29.65
CA THR A 87 -0.89 -40.77 29.30
C THR A 87 -1.23 -39.50 28.57
N HIS A 88 -0.67 -38.41 29.06
CA HIS A 88 -0.75 -37.08 28.48
C HIS A 88 0.58 -36.77 27.78
N ARG A 89 0.50 -36.28 26.55
CA ARG A 89 1.67 -35.89 25.76
C ARG A 89 1.56 -34.43 25.39
N TYR A 90 2.61 -33.68 25.70
CA TYR A 90 2.73 -32.27 25.41
C TYR A 90 3.95 -32.03 24.53
N GLN A 91 3.76 -31.29 23.45
CA GLN A 91 4.86 -30.63 22.74
C GLN A 91 5.03 -29.27 23.36
N VAL A 92 6.24 -28.90 23.72
CA VAL A 92 6.52 -27.62 24.36
C VAL A 92 7.54 -26.85 23.53
N GLU A 93 7.14 -25.67 23.08
CA GLU A 93 7.99 -24.72 22.37
C GLU A 93 8.38 -23.60 23.35
N VAL A 94 9.69 -23.40 23.53
CA VAL A 94 10.24 -22.35 24.39
C VAL A 94 10.84 -21.27 23.51
N ALA A 95 10.24 -20.09 23.54
CA ALA A 95 10.76 -18.90 22.89
C ALA A 95 11.80 -18.18 23.80
N PRO A 96 12.66 -17.31 23.24
CA PRO A 96 13.54 -16.46 24.01
C PRO A 96 12.80 -15.62 25.06
N GLU A 97 13.53 -15.25 26.12
CA GLU A 97 13.04 -14.28 27.10
C GLU A 97 12.66 -12.97 26.39
N GLY A 98 11.52 -12.40 26.76
CA GLY A 98 11.06 -11.14 26.18
C GLY A 98 10.56 -11.20 24.73
N ALA A 99 10.63 -12.35 24.04
CA ALA A 99 10.17 -12.51 22.66
C ALA A 99 8.74 -11.99 22.44
N ARG A 100 7.79 -12.36 23.31
CA ARG A 100 6.40 -11.86 23.25
C ARG A 100 6.28 -10.36 23.41
N ARG A 101 7.07 -9.75 24.31
CA ARG A 101 7.09 -8.30 24.53
C ARG A 101 7.62 -7.59 23.28
N ILE A 102 8.72 -8.07 22.73
CA ILE A 102 9.30 -7.53 21.50
C ILE A 102 8.31 -7.63 20.34
N GLN A 103 7.64 -8.77 20.16
CA GLN A 103 6.61 -8.92 19.13
C GLN A 103 5.47 -7.91 19.31
N GLN A 104 4.96 -7.71 20.53
CA GLN A 104 3.92 -6.72 20.80
C GLN A 104 4.38 -5.29 20.52
N GLU A 105 5.63 -4.95 20.85
CA GLU A 105 6.21 -3.65 20.54
C GLU A 105 6.35 -3.42 19.05
N LEU A 106 6.91 -4.40 18.32
CA LEU A 106 7.00 -4.35 16.85
C LEU A 106 5.62 -4.17 16.23
N ARG A 107 4.64 -4.97 16.64
CA ARG A 107 3.26 -4.88 16.14
C ARG A 107 2.71 -3.46 16.29
N ARG A 108 2.83 -2.86 17.47
CA ARG A 108 2.36 -1.48 17.72
C ARG A 108 3.09 -0.43 16.88
N VAL A 109 4.35 -0.66 16.53
CA VAL A 109 5.11 0.25 15.64
C VAL A 109 4.62 0.10 14.21
N LEU A 110 4.45 -1.14 13.76
CA LEU A 110 4.08 -1.47 12.38
C LEU A 110 2.62 -1.16 12.06
N GLU A 111 1.71 -1.28 13.03
CA GLU A 111 0.30 -0.87 12.90
C GLU A 111 0.12 0.64 12.64
N ARG A 112 1.16 1.45 12.91
CA ARG A 112 1.16 2.89 12.60
C ARG A 112 1.59 3.19 11.16
N VAL A 113 2.17 2.22 10.46
CA VAL A 113 2.61 2.38 9.08
C VAL A 113 1.39 2.27 8.17
N PRO A 114 1.07 3.30 7.37
CA PRO A 114 -0.03 3.24 6.41
C PRO A 114 0.18 2.09 5.42
N ASN A 115 -0.92 1.43 5.03
CA ASN A 115 -0.94 0.32 4.07
C ASN A 115 -0.14 -0.94 4.48
N ALA A 116 0.44 -0.98 5.67
CA ALA A 116 1.06 -2.18 6.23
C ALA A 116 0.03 -3.06 6.93
N ARG A 117 0.11 -4.37 6.67
CA ARG A 117 -0.63 -5.45 7.32
C ARG A 117 0.36 -6.32 8.08
N VAL A 118 0.08 -6.53 9.36
CA VAL A 118 0.93 -7.34 10.25
C VAL A 118 0.20 -8.63 10.60
N SER A 119 0.83 -9.77 10.32
CA SER A 119 0.33 -11.09 10.70
C SER A 119 1.38 -11.88 11.50
N GLU A 120 0.93 -12.85 12.28
CA GLU A 120 1.81 -13.76 13.01
C GLU A 120 1.94 -15.08 12.25
N VAL A 121 3.17 -15.53 12.01
CA VAL A 121 3.50 -16.78 11.33
C VAL A 121 4.46 -17.57 12.21
N GLY A 122 3.92 -18.52 12.97
CA GLY A 122 4.69 -19.30 13.93
C GLY A 122 5.21 -18.44 15.08
N ASP A 123 6.53 -18.35 15.21
CA ASP A 123 7.27 -17.51 16.16
C ASP A 123 7.66 -16.14 15.57
N LYS A 124 7.27 -15.85 14.33
CA LYS A 124 7.66 -14.64 13.59
C LYS A 124 6.47 -13.72 13.32
N LEU A 125 6.77 -12.45 13.12
CA LEU A 125 5.85 -11.44 12.60
C LEU A 125 6.13 -11.22 11.13
N LEU A 126 5.09 -11.27 10.32
CA LEU A 126 5.12 -11.00 8.89
C LEU A 126 4.50 -9.62 8.65
N VAL A 127 5.19 -8.78 7.87
CA VAL A 127 4.67 -7.50 7.41
C VAL A 127 4.54 -7.55 5.90
N GLU A 128 3.32 -7.36 5.46
CA GLU A 128 2.94 -7.25 4.05
C GLU A 128 2.32 -5.88 3.83
N GLY A 129 2.36 -5.38 2.61
CA GLY A 129 1.76 -4.10 2.30
C GLY A 129 2.20 -3.61 0.95
N ASP A 130 1.23 -3.14 0.19
CA ASP A 130 1.43 -2.51 -1.10
C ASP A 130 1.39 -0.99 -0.89
N GLU A 131 2.05 -0.21 -1.74
CA GLU A 131 1.98 1.27 -1.70
C GLU A 131 2.55 1.93 -0.41
N LEU A 132 3.54 1.33 0.24
CA LEU A 132 4.26 2.01 1.32
C LEU A 132 5.15 3.14 0.75
N SER A 133 5.19 4.27 1.45
CA SER A 133 6.13 5.36 1.16
C SER A 133 7.58 4.87 1.27
N ASP A 134 8.50 5.47 0.51
CA ASP A 134 9.92 5.08 0.54
C ASP A 134 10.52 5.14 1.95
N GLY A 135 10.14 6.16 2.73
CA GLY A 135 10.61 6.33 4.11
C GLY A 135 10.06 5.27 5.07
N ASP A 136 8.80 4.85 4.90
CA ASP A 136 8.22 3.79 5.74
C ASP A 136 8.77 2.42 5.38
N ARG A 137 8.98 2.17 4.09
CA ARG A 137 9.65 0.97 3.60
C ARG A 137 11.06 0.87 4.17
N GLU A 138 11.86 1.93 4.11
CA GLU A 138 13.21 1.94 4.69
C GLU A 138 13.18 1.67 6.20
N ARG A 139 12.20 2.23 6.92
CA ARG A 139 11.98 1.93 8.34
C ARG A 139 11.66 0.46 8.60
N VAL A 140 10.74 -0.14 7.83
CA VAL A 140 10.38 -1.57 7.96
C VAL A 140 11.59 -2.45 7.65
N THR A 141 12.33 -2.17 6.59
CA THR A 141 13.55 -2.89 6.23
C THR A 141 14.67 -2.73 7.28
N ALA A 142 14.79 -1.56 7.93
CA ALA A 142 15.74 -1.37 9.02
C ALA A 142 15.35 -2.20 10.26
N LEU A 143 14.05 -2.27 10.58
CA LEU A 143 13.54 -3.08 11.68
C LEU A 143 13.74 -4.58 11.40
N SER A 144 13.49 -5.06 10.17
CA SER A 144 13.65 -6.48 9.83
C SER A 144 15.11 -6.94 9.91
N LYS A 145 16.07 -6.08 9.55
CA LYS A 145 17.51 -6.35 9.74
C LYS A 145 17.90 -6.45 11.22
N ARG A 146 17.27 -5.66 12.09
CA ARG A 146 17.58 -5.64 13.53
C ARG A 146 16.89 -6.77 14.30
N TYR A 147 15.69 -7.15 13.89
CA TYR A 147 14.85 -8.13 14.54
C TYR A 147 14.53 -9.27 13.56
N PRO A 148 15.32 -10.36 13.55
CA PRO A 148 15.12 -11.49 12.63
C PRO A 148 13.75 -12.19 12.76
N GLN A 149 13.03 -11.96 13.87
CA GLN A 149 11.64 -12.37 14.02
C GLN A 149 10.65 -11.58 13.15
N LEU A 150 11.09 -10.51 12.48
CA LEU A 150 10.29 -9.69 11.58
C LEU A 150 10.62 -10.01 10.13
N LEU A 151 9.64 -10.54 9.40
CA LEU A 151 9.73 -10.83 7.98
C LEU A 151 9.13 -9.67 7.18
N ASP A 152 9.95 -9.07 6.31
CA ASP A 152 9.56 -7.96 5.46
C ASP A 152 9.19 -8.47 4.06
N PHE A 153 7.90 -8.38 3.72
CA PHE A 153 7.34 -8.72 2.42
C PHE A 153 6.77 -7.48 1.72
N THR A 154 7.15 -6.28 2.15
CA THR A 154 6.63 -5.02 1.60
C THR A 154 7.22 -4.65 0.24
N SER A 155 7.96 -5.55 -0.42
CA SER A 155 8.76 -5.34 -1.65
C SER A 155 8.06 -4.50 -2.73
N PRO A 156 8.78 -3.67 -3.51
CA PRO A 156 8.20 -2.69 -4.44
C PRO A 156 7.60 -3.30 -5.72
N VAL A 157 7.09 -4.53 -5.66
CA VAL A 157 6.52 -5.26 -6.81
C VAL A 157 5.27 -4.53 -7.31
N GLY A 158 5.46 -3.52 -8.16
CA GLY A 158 4.39 -2.72 -8.76
C GLY A 158 4.68 -1.22 -8.93
N TRP A 159 5.74 -0.67 -8.34
CA TRP A 159 5.98 0.79 -8.29
C TRP A 159 7.11 1.29 -9.19
N ASP A 160 7.42 0.61 -10.29
CA ASP A 160 8.12 1.26 -11.41
C ASP A 160 7.12 2.23 -12.06
N HIS A 161 6.99 3.42 -11.49
CA HIS A 161 6.29 4.52 -12.13
C HIS A 161 7.01 4.86 -13.43
N MET A 162 6.58 4.23 -14.52
CA MET A 162 7.02 4.57 -15.85
C MET A 162 6.38 5.92 -16.21
N VAL A 163 7.11 7.01 -15.94
CA VAL A 163 6.70 8.33 -16.42
C VAL A 163 6.93 8.36 -17.92
N LEU A 164 5.85 8.31 -18.70
CA LEU A 164 5.90 8.53 -20.14
C LEU A 164 6.16 10.02 -20.39
N LEU A 165 7.40 10.36 -20.73
CA LEU A 165 7.75 11.70 -21.18
C LEU A 165 7.49 11.80 -22.69
N ASP A 166 6.36 12.37 -23.10
CA ASP A 166 6.08 12.69 -24.51
C ASP A 166 6.72 14.04 -24.86
N VAL A 167 7.88 14.00 -25.52
CA VAL A 167 8.61 15.21 -25.93
C VAL A 167 8.41 15.45 -27.41
N GLN A 168 7.69 16.51 -27.75
CA GLN A 168 7.64 17.04 -29.11
C GLN A 168 8.71 18.10 -29.30
N VAL A 169 9.79 17.75 -30.00
CA VAL A 169 10.84 18.69 -30.38
C VAL A 169 10.47 19.32 -31.71
N LEU A 170 10.11 20.59 -31.70
CA LEU A 170 9.93 21.38 -32.92
C LEU A 170 11.23 22.13 -33.23
N GLU A 171 11.94 21.71 -34.27
CA GLU A 171 13.08 22.46 -34.81
C GLU A 171 12.56 23.54 -35.78
N VAL A 172 12.72 24.82 -35.45
CA VAL A 172 12.39 25.92 -36.35
C VAL A 172 13.66 26.34 -37.12
N PRO A 173 13.72 26.14 -38.45
CA PRO A 173 14.88 26.51 -39.23
C PRO A 173 15.12 28.02 -39.18
N ARG A 174 16.28 28.43 -38.65
CA ARG A 174 16.70 29.85 -38.56
C ARG A 174 16.82 30.55 -39.91
N ALA A 175 16.81 29.80 -41.02
CA ALA A 175 16.87 30.36 -42.37
C ALA A 175 15.63 31.24 -42.70
N GLN A 176 14.45 30.87 -42.20
CA GLN A 176 13.22 31.64 -42.45
C GLN A 176 13.01 32.80 -41.48
N LEU A 177 13.71 32.82 -40.34
CA LEU A 177 13.65 33.95 -39.39
C LEU A 177 14.39 35.20 -39.89
N ARG A 178 15.22 35.09 -40.93
CA ARG A 178 15.94 36.24 -41.53
C ARG A 178 15.10 37.07 -42.49
N GLU A 179 13.94 36.57 -42.94
CA GLU A 179 13.10 37.26 -43.93
C GLU A 179 11.86 37.95 -43.32
N TRP A 180 11.64 37.84 -42.01
CA TRP A 180 10.59 38.61 -41.32
C TRP A 180 11.05 40.06 -41.12
N GLY A 181 11.25 40.77 -42.23
CA GLY A 181 11.54 42.19 -42.26
C GLY A 181 10.25 42.97 -42.43
N VAL A 182 9.78 43.65 -41.38
CA VAL A 182 8.68 44.62 -41.50
C VAL A 182 9.19 45.80 -42.32
N ARG A 183 8.75 45.90 -43.58
CA ARG A 183 9.16 46.99 -44.46
C ARG A 183 8.17 48.15 -44.31
N TRP A 184 8.52 49.09 -43.43
CA TRP A 184 7.76 50.33 -43.29
C TRP A 184 7.84 51.13 -44.59
N GLY A 185 6.68 51.50 -45.15
CA GLY A 185 6.63 52.38 -46.33
C GLY A 185 7.37 53.69 -46.03
N ARG A 186 8.30 54.08 -46.91
CA ARG A 186 9.04 55.36 -46.76
C ARG A 186 8.19 56.58 -47.13
N GLU A 187 7.07 56.34 -47.81
CA GLU A 187 6.13 57.35 -48.22
C GLU A 187 4.92 57.30 -47.28
N THR A 188 4.61 58.45 -46.70
CA THR A 188 3.42 58.61 -45.87
C THR A 188 2.22 58.84 -46.80
N ASN A 189 1.19 58.00 -46.73
CA ASN A 189 -0.07 58.21 -47.48
C ASN A 189 -1.00 59.21 -46.76
N GLY A 190 -0.43 60.27 -46.18
CA GLY A 190 -1.17 61.33 -45.50
C GLY A 190 -0.84 62.72 -46.06
N GLY A 191 -1.70 63.69 -45.80
CA GLY A 191 -1.59 65.03 -46.39
C GLY A 191 -2.33 66.11 -45.60
N LEU A 192 -2.38 67.30 -46.20
CA LEU A 192 -3.22 68.41 -45.72
C LEU A 192 -4.67 68.13 -46.10
N ASN A 193 -5.56 68.08 -45.11
CA ASN A 193 -6.99 67.91 -45.32
C ASN A 193 -7.69 69.18 -44.86
N ALA A 194 -8.49 69.75 -45.75
CA ALA A 194 -9.40 70.83 -45.43
C ALA A 194 -10.80 70.42 -45.87
N GLY A 195 -11.79 70.63 -45.02
CA GLY A 195 -13.17 70.32 -45.36
C GLY A 195 -14.14 71.23 -44.63
N LEU A 196 -15.30 71.40 -45.25
CA LEU A 196 -16.41 72.17 -44.71
C LEU A 196 -17.59 71.21 -44.55
N ALA A 197 -18.21 71.24 -43.39
CA ALA A 197 -19.37 70.43 -43.08
C ALA A 197 -20.56 71.34 -42.73
N TRP A 198 -21.70 71.06 -43.37
CA TRP A 198 -22.98 71.68 -43.09
C TRP A 198 -24.06 70.61 -43.19
N ASP A 199 -24.86 70.45 -42.13
CA ASP A 199 -25.98 69.50 -42.09
C ASP A 199 -27.31 70.23 -42.35
N ALA A 200 -28.09 69.71 -43.29
CA ALA A 200 -29.46 70.13 -43.59
C ALA A 200 -30.45 68.96 -43.41
N GLY A 201 -30.32 68.21 -42.32
CA GLY A 201 -31.39 67.35 -41.80
C GLY A 201 -31.30 65.86 -42.19
N SER A 202 -31.09 65.05 -41.14
CA SER A 202 -31.36 63.62 -40.98
C SER A 202 -30.83 62.62 -42.02
N ARG A 203 -29.56 62.21 -41.86
CA ARG A 203 -29.09 60.80 -41.88
C ARG A 203 -27.59 60.75 -41.52
N ARG A 204 -27.23 59.81 -40.63
CA ARG A 204 -25.90 59.65 -40.02
C ARG A 204 -24.77 59.62 -41.07
N LEU A 205 -23.71 60.40 -40.84
CA LEU A 205 -22.46 60.32 -41.60
C LEU A 205 -21.68 59.08 -41.11
N SER A 206 -21.46 58.09 -41.97
CA SER A 206 -20.78 56.85 -41.61
C SER A 206 -19.26 56.98 -41.78
N ASP A 207 -18.49 56.67 -40.73
CA ASP A 207 -17.04 56.48 -40.78
C ASP A 207 -16.68 55.25 -41.64
N ARG A 208 -15.94 55.46 -42.73
CA ARG A 208 -15.27 54.39 -43.47
C ARG A 208 -13.77 54.44 -43.18
N PRO A 209 -13.12 53.31 -42.87
CA PRO A 209 -11.67 53.27 -42.70
C PRO A 209 -10.96 53.74 -43.98
N GLY A 210 -10.16 54.79 -43.88
CA GLY A 210 -9.36 55.35 -44.99
C GLY A 210 -9.88 56.67 -45.59
N ASP A 211 -11.11 57.08 -45.28
CA ASP A 211 -11.65 58.39 -45.67
C ASP A 211 -11.50 59.39 -44.52
N THR A 212 -11.17 60.64 -44.83
CA THR A 212 -11.08 61.71 -43.83
C THR A 212 -12.46 62.23 -43.49
N VAL A 213 -13.07 61.71 -42.43
CA VAL A 213 -14.38 62.14 -41.95
C VAL A 213 -14.21 63.28 -40.96
N ILE A 214 -15.00 64.36 -41.14
CA ILE A 214 -15.06 65.49 -40.21
C ILE A 214 -16.07 65.13 -39.11
N PRO A 215 -15.66 64.91 -37.85
CA PRO A 215 -16.59 64.66 -36.77
C PRO A 215 -17.29 65.97 -36.40
N VAL A 216 -18.54 66.16 -36.85
CA VAL A 216 -19.38 67.29 -36.42
C VAL A 216 -20.45 66.77 -35.45
N PRO A 217 -20.58 67.35 -34.23
CA PRO A 217 -21.65 66.98 -33.31
C PRO A 217 -23.02 67.35 -33.90
N TYR A 218 -23.96 66.42 -33.85
CA TYR A 218 -25.34 66.63 -34.30
C TYR A 218 -26.20 67.27 -33.20
N PRO A 219 -27.12 68.20 -33.53
CA PRO A 219 -27.36 68.81 -34.84
C PRO A 219 -26.33 69.90 -35.16
N ALA A 220 -25.77 69.88 -36.37
CA ALA A 220 -24.84 70.91 -36.81
C ALA A 220 -25.62 72.16 -37.26
N ALA A 221 -26.05 73.00 -36.32
CA ALA A 221 -26.78 74.24 -36.62
C ALA A 221 -25.89 75.35 -37.23
N THR A 222 -24.58 75.11 -37.37
CA THR A 222 -23.61 76.10 -37.85
C THR A 222 -22.58 75.42 -38.76
N VAL A 223 -22.14 76.12 -39.81
CA VAL A 223 -21.07 75.65 -40.70
C VAL A 223 -19.80 75.42 -39.90
N ALA A 224 -19.28 74.19 -39.93
CA ALA A 224 -18.02 73.83 -39.29
C ALA A 224 -16.93 73.65 -40.34
N GLY A 225 -15.80 74.32 -40.14
CA GLY A 225 -14.59 74.13 -40.93
C GLY A 225 -13.58 73.28 -40.17
N TYR A 226 -12.95 72.35 -40.88
CA TYR A 226 -11.83 71.56 -40.36
C TYR A 226 -10.62 71.77 -41.26
N PHE A 227 -9.47 72.00 -40.62
CA PHE A 227 -8.16 71.96 -41.25
C PHE A 227 -7.27 71.07 -40.39
N GLY A 228 -6.67 70.05 -41.00
CA GLY A 228 -5.84 69.10 -40.29
C GLY A 228 -4.80 68.46 -41.18
N VAL A 229 -3.78 67.90 -40.54
CA VAL A 229 -2.70 67.17 -41.19
C VAL A 229 -2.68 65.77 -40.62
N ASN A 230 -2.67 64.75 -41.48
CA ASN A 230 -2.47 63.37 -41.06
C ASN A 230 -1.27 62.77 -41.79
N ALA A 231 -0.63 61.79 -41.16
CA ALA A 231 0.40 60.96 -41.79
C ALA A 231 0.06 59.50 -41.52
N PHE A 232 -0.07 58.69 -42.57
CA PHE A 232 -0.30 57.26 -42.44
C PHE A 232 0.90 56.49 -42.99
N LEU A 233 1.44 55.58 -42.19
CA LEU A 233 2.53 54.68 -42.56
C LEU A 233 1.97 53.25 -42.56
N SER A 234 1.94 52.61 -43.72
CA SER A 234 1.58 51.19 -43.80
C SER A 234 2.82 50.31 -43.62
N ALA A 235 2.61 49.20 -42.92
CA ALA A 235 3.54 48.08 -42.87
C ALA A 235 3.05 46.99 -43.81
N GLN A 236 3.97 46.43 -44.59
CA GLN A 236 3.75 45.23 -45.40
C GLN A 236 4.69 44.13 -44.93
N TRP A 237 4.16 42.90 -44.91
CA TRP A 237 4.87 41.68 -44.55
C TRP A 237 5.35 40.98 -45.81
#